data_AF-X0SLZ4-F1
#
_entry.id   AF-X0SLZ4-F1
#
_cell.length_a   1.000
_cell.length_b   1.000
_cell.length_c   1.000
_cell.angle_alpha   90.00
_cell.angle_beta   90.00
_cell.angle_gamma   90.00
#
_symmetry.space_group_name_H-M   'P 1'
#
loop_
_entity.id
_entity.type
_entity.pdbx_description
1 polymer ?
#
loop_
_entity_poly.entity_id
_entity_poly.type
_entity_poly.pdbx_seq_one_letter_code
_entity_poly.pdbx_strand_id
1 'polypeptide(L)'
;MFVITQFIGLVVLHADPFHLEQEVNGTIQKVSNPALSWIQPPEIKTQQESLNMLTGLILAFIIAISLFFLLTKFKIEFVLKTWFFIVVFIALFITFYSFGKFTSIPPNWALIIPIILALPLAFIKIFKREFLVHNFTELLIYPGIATIFVPILNIYTLIILLILISIYDMWAVWHSGIMQKMAKYQINKLNIFSGFFVPYTDKKTKQKIKLLKEKYKDKKILNKNLKIQNIKINIAMLGGGDVIFPLIASGIMLKVLGLPSALFVTAGA
;
A
#
# COMPACT_ATOMS: atom_id res chain seq x y z
N MET A 1 2.62 -3.46 12.44
CA MET A 1 2.65 -3.13 10.98
C MET A 1 1.27 -2.75 10.50
N PHE A 2 0.27 -3.65 10.58
CA PHE A 2 -1.12 -3.34 10.23
C PHE A 2 -1.64 -2.05 10.88
N VAL A 3 -1.76 -2.02 12.22
CA VAL A 3 -2.27 -0.86 12.98
C VAL A 3 -1.49 0.43 12.68
N ILE A 4 -0.14 0.34 12.62
CA ILE A 4 0.71 1.48 12.28
C ILE A 4 0.36 2.03 10.89
N THR A 5 0.14 1.15 9.91
CA THR A 5 -0.27 1.56 8.55
C THR A 5 -1.62 2.26 8.57
N GLN A 6 -2.57 1.74 9.36
CA GLN A 6 -3.89 2.36 9.49
C GLN A 6 -3.78 3.80 10.02
N PHE A 7 -3.01 4.02 11.08
CA PHE A 7 -2.78 5.37 11.63
C PHE A 7 -2.08 6.30 10.63
N ILE A 8 -1.01 5.84 9.99
CA ILE A 8 -0.33 6.63 8.94
C ILE A 8 -1.32 6.97 7.83
N GLY A 9 -2.12 6.01 7.41
CA GLY A 9 -3.14 6.19 6.38
C GLY A 9 -4.17 7.25 6.74
N LEU A 10 -4.71 7.23 7.97
CA LEU A 10 -5.64 8.26 8.44
C LEU A 10 -5.00 9.65 8.47
N VAL A 11 -3.73 9.76 8.88
CA VAL A 11 -2.99 11.03 8.84
C VAL A 11 -2.83 11.55 7.41
N VAL A 12 -2.43 10.67 6.48
CA VAL A 12 -2.25 11.00 5.06
C VAL A 12 -3.57 11.42 4.40
N LEU A 13 -4.66 10.73 4.74
CA LEU A 13 -6.01 11.03 4.26
C LEU A 13 -6.53 12.36 4.81
N HIS A 14 -6.27 12.64 6.09
CA HIS A 14 -6.63 13.91 6.72
C HIS A 14 -5.89 15.11 6.09
N ALA A 15 -4.66 14.91 5.61
CA ALA A 15 -3.89 15.95 4.92
C ALA A 15 -4.52 16.42 3.59
N ASP A 16 -5.38 15.58 2.99
CA ASP A 16 -6.10 15.83 1.74
C ASP A 16 -5.19 16.44 0.66
N PRO A 17 -4.24 15.68 0.08
CA PRO A 17 -3.21 16.24 -0.81
C PRO A 17 -3.80 16.90 -2.07
N PHE A 18 -5.03 16.54 -2.44
CA PHE A 18 -5.69 17.00 -3.67
C PHE A 18 -6.39 18.34 -3.57
N HIS A 19 -6.58 18.90 -2.36
CA HIS A 19 -7.23 20.19 -2.16
C HIS A 19 -6.34 21.19 -1.44
N LEU A 20 -6.37 22.45 -1.84
CA LEU A 20 -5.71 23.56 -1.17
C LEU A 20 -6.77 24.48 -0.57
N GLU A 21 -6.51 25.00 0.63
CA GLU A 21 -7.32 26.05 1.21
C GLU A 21 -6.87 27.38 0.61
N GLN A 22 -7.76 28.03 -0.14
CA GLN A 22 -7.52 29.35 -0.72
C GLN A 22 -8.63 30.30 -0.29
N GLU A 23 -8.24 31.52 0.05
CA GLU A 23 -9.19 32.60 0.32
C GLU A 23 -9.71 33.14 -1.01
N VAL A 24 -10.92 32.73 -1.39
CA VAL A 24 -11.62 33.24 -2.57
C VAL A 24 -12.75 34.12 -2.06
N ASN A 25 -12.69 35.41 -2.38
CA ASN A 25 -13.69 36.41 -2.00
C ASN A 25 -13.93 36.50 -0.47
N GLY A 26 -12.87 36.41 0.35
CA GLY A 26 -12.98 36.51 1.82
C GLY A 26 -13.51 35.25 2.53
N THR A 27 -13.69 34.15 1.79
CA THR A 27 -14.05 32.84 2.35
C THR A 27 -12.98 31.80 2.04
N ILE A 28 -12.59 31.00 3.03
CA ILE A 28 -11.67 29.88 2.85
C ILE A 28 -12.43 28.79 2.08
N GLN A 29 -12.06 28.57 0.83
CA GLN A 29 -12.62 27.53 -0.03
C GLN A 29 -11.56 26.48 -0.35
N LYS A 30 -12.00 25.21 -0.43
CA LYS A 30 -11.17 24.10 -0.88
C LYS A 30 -11.14 24.09 -2.41
N VAL A 31 -10.00 24.43 -2.98
CA VAL A 31 -9.76 24.44 -4.42
C VAL A 31 -8.90 23.23 -4.79
N SER A 32 -9.10 22.67 -5.98
CA SER A 32 -8.24 21.59 -6.49
C SER A 32 -6.76 22.02 -6.52
N ASN A 33 -5.88 21.12 -6.11
CA ASN A 33 -4.44 21.32 -6.15
C ASN A 33 -3.91 21.17 -7.59
N PRO A 34 -3.49 22.27 -8.25
CA PRO A 34 -3.06 22.21 -9.65
C PRO A 34 -1.86 21.29 -9.87
N ALA A 35 -1.01 21.14 -8.85
CA ALA A 35 0.19 20.31 -8.91
C ALA A 35 -0.12 18.81 -9.03
N LEU A 36 -1.31 18.37 -8.60
CA LEU A 36 -1.76 16.98 -8.64
C LEU A 36 -2.93 16.74 -9.61
N SER A 37 -3.27 17.73 -10.45
CA SER A 37 -4.37 17.65 -11.42
C SER A 37 -4.30 16.41 -12.33
N TRP A 38 -3.10 15.95 -12.67
CA TRP A 38 -2.86 14.78 -13.52
C TRP A 38 -3.21 13.44 -12.87
N ILE A 39 -3.38 13.39 -11.55
CA ILE A 39 -3.72 12.17 -10.79
C ILE A 39 -4.90 12.37 -9.83
N GLN A 40 -5.55 13.53 -9.89
CA GLN A 40 -6.66 13.82 -9.00
C GLN A 40 -7.82 12.86 -9.28
N PRO A 41 -8.31 12.13 -8.26
CA PRO A 41 -9.48 11.28 -8.44
C PRO A 41 -10.73 12.13 -8.68
N PRO A 42 -11.71 11.63 -9.46
CA PRO A 42 -12.98 12.31 -9.61
C PRO A 42 -13.73 12.34 -8.28
N GLU A 43 -14.32 13.48 -7.95
CA GLU A 43 -15.17 13.61 -6.77
C GLU A 43 -16.61 13.24 -7.10
N ILE A 44 -17.22 12.43 -6.24
CA ILE A 44 -18.62 12.02 -6.40
C ILE A 44 -19.51 12.94 -5.59
N LYS A 45 -20.53 13.49 -6.24
CA LYS A 45 -21.54 14.34 -5.60
C LYS A 45 -22.86 13.60 -5.41
N THR A 46 -23.18 12.65 -6.29
CA THR A 46 -24.46 11.93 -6.26
C THR A 46 -24.31 10.41 -6.09
N GLN A 47 -25.35 9.75 -5.57
CA GLN A 47 -25.34 8.29 -5.39
C GLN A 47 -25.25 7.54 -6.73
N GLN A 48 -25.90 8.05 -7.78
CA GLN A 48 -25.86 7.45 -9.12
C GLN A 48 -24.44 7.52 -9.72
N GLU A 49 -23.75 8.67 -9.59
CA GLU A 49 -22.34 8.80 -9.98
C GLU A 49 -21.47 7.76 -9.26
N SER A 50 -21.73 7.52 -7.97
CA SER A 50 -20.98 6.52 -7.20
C SER A 50 -21.13 5.10 -7.75
N LEU A 51 -22.34 4.70 -8.14
CA LEU A 51 -22.59 3.38 -8.72
C LEU A 51 -21.94 3.22 -10.10
N ASN A 52 -21.98 4.27 -10.91
CA ASN A 52 -21.30 4.29 -12.20
C ASN A 52 -19.77 4.17 -12.02
N MET A 53 -19.20 4.92 -11.07
CA MET A 53 -17.77 4.83 -10.72
C MET A 53 -17.38 3.46 -10.19
N LEU A 54 -18.19 2.85 -9.33
CA LEU A 54 -17.98 1.49 -8.83
C LEU A 54 -17.97 0.47 -9.98
N THR A 55 -18.89 0.60 -10.92
CA THR A 55 -18.96 -0.28 -12.10
C THR A 55 -17.70 -0.13 -12.96
N GLY A 56 -17.28 1.10 -13.21
CA GLY A 56 -16.02 1.40 -13.90
C GLY A 56 -14.80 0.83 -13.17
N LEU A 57 -14.78 0.91 -11.84
CA LEU A 57 -13.71 0.36 -11.01
C LEU A 57 -13.63 -1.17 -11.10
N ILE A 58 -14.77 -1.86 -11.00
CA ILE A 58 -14.83 -3.32 -11.15
C ILE A 58 -14.35 -3.74 -12.54
N LEU A 59 -14.80 -3.04 -13.58
CA LEU A 59 -14.34 -3.29 -14.95
C LEU A 59 -12.82 -3.07 -15.07
N ALA A 60 -12.29 -1.99 -14.49
CA ALA A 60 -10.86 -1.71 -14.47
C ALA A 60 -10.06 -2.81 -13.76
N PHE A 61 -10.56 -3.35 -12.63
CA PHE A 61 -9.93 -4.49 -11.97
C PHE A 61 -9.96 -5.75 -12.84
N ILE A 62 -11.07 -6.07 -13.48
CA ILE A 62 -11.17 -7.23 -14.39
C ILE A 62 -10.15 -7.09 -15.53
N ILE A 63 -10.04 -5.91 -16.14
CA ILE A 63 -9.06 -5.62 -17.20
C ILE A 63 -7.64 -5.74 -16.66
N ALA A 64 -7.32 -5.12 -15.51
CA ALA A 64 -5.99 -5.16 -14.92
C ALA A 64 -5.54 -6.58 -14.57
N ILE A 65 -6.43 -7.39 -13.98
CA ILE A 65 -6.17 -8.80 -13.64
C ILE A 65 -5.98 -9.62 -14.92
N SER A 66 -6.83 -9.43 -15.93
CA SER A 66 -6.72 -10.13 -17.21
C SER A 66 -5.41 -9.79 -17.93
N LEU A 67 -5.05 -8.51 -17.96
CA LEU A 67 -3.78 -8.03 -18.51
C LEU A 67 -2.58 -8.62 -17.74
N PHE A 68 -2.66 -8.65 -16.41
CA PHE A 68 -1.63 -9.29 -15.59
C PHE A 68 -1.46 -10.78 -15.95
N PHE A 69 -2.55 -11.54 -16.10
CA PHE A 69 -2.47 -12.94 -16.53
C PHE A 69 -1.89 -13.09 -17.93
N LEU A 70 -2.24 -12.20 -18.85
CA LEU A 70 -1.70 -12.19 -20.20
C LEU A 70 -0.18 -11.94 -20.19
N LEU A 71 0.28 -10.93 -19.45
CA LEU A 71 1.71 -10.60 -19.33
C LEU A 71 2.52 -11.69 -18.63
N THR A 72 1.94 -12.35 -17.61
CA THR A 72 2.61 -13.48 -16.94
C THR A 72 2.70 -14.70 -17.86
N LYS A 73 1.71 -14.93 -18.73
CA LYS A 73 1.75 -15.99 -19.76
C LYS A 73 2.90 -15.78 -20.74
N PHE A 74 3.17 -14.53 -21.15
CA PHE A 74 4.30 -14.18 -22.01
C PHE A 74 5.63 -14.05 -21.28
N LYS A 75 5.65 -14.21 -19.94
CA LYS A 75 6.85 -14.10 -19.09
C LYS A 75 7.61 -12.79 -19.27
N ILE A 76 6.90 -11.69 -19.56
CA ILE A 76 7.51 -10.38 -19.78
C ILE A 76 7.79 -9.72 -18.42
N GLU A 77 8.77 -10.26 -17.70
CA GLU A 77 9.12 -9.84 -16.33
C GLU A 77 9.48 -8.35 -16.26
N PHE A 78 10.15 -7.83 -17.28
CA PHE A 78 10.56 -6.43 -17.35
C PHE A 78 9.36 -5.46 -17.39
N VAL A 79 8.33 -5.76 -18.17
CA VAL A 79 7.12 -4.93 -18.27
C VAL A 79 6.36 -4.95 -16.95
N LEU A 80 6.20 -6.12 -16.33
CA LEU A 80 5.56 -6.23 -15.02
C LEU A 80 6.34 -5.45 -13.95
N LYS A 81 7.67 -5.58 -13.88
CA LYS A 81 8.51 -4.82 -12.95
C LYS A 81 8.39 -3.31 -13.15
N THR A 82 8.42 -2.86 -14.40
CA THR A 82 8.28 -1.44 -14.75
C THR A 82 6.90 -0.91 -14.35
N TRP A 83 5.85 -1.67 -14.63
CA TRP A 83 4.49 -1.31 -14.23
C TRP A 83 4.35 -1.20 -12.70
N PHE A 84 4.81 -2.21 -11.95
CA PHE A 84 4.79 -2.15 -10.48
C PHE A 84 5.64 -1.00 -9.94
N PHE A 85 6.79 -0.71 -10.56
CA PHE A 85 7.61 0.43 -10.18
C PHE A 85 6.85 1.75 -10.33
N ILE A 86 6.14 1.97 -11.44
CA ILE A 86 5.34 3.18 -11.66
C ILE A 86 4.25 3.30 -10.59
N VAL A 87 3.50 2.22 -10.33
CA VAL A 87 2.42 2.22 -9.33
C VAL A 87 2.95 2.50 -7.93
N VAL A 88 4.04 1.84 -7.54
CA VAL A 88 4.69 2.05 -6.23
C VAL A 88 5.24 3.47 -6.11
N PHE A 89 5.89 3.98 -7.16
CA PHE A 89 6.43 5.33 -7.18
C PHE A 89 5.33 6.37 -6.97
N ILE A 90 4.22 6.24 -7.70
CA ILE A 90 3.06 7.12 -7.57
C ILE A 90 2.49 7.07 -6.16
N ALA A 91 2.27 5.88 -5.60
CA ALA A 91 1.72 5.74 -4.25
C ALA A 91 2.64 6.35 -3.18
N LEU A 92 3.94 6.09 -3.26
CA LEU A 92 4.93 6.70 -2.36
C LEU A 92 5.00 8.22 -2.52
N PHE A 93 4.96 8.72 -3.75
CA PHE A 93 4.94 10.15 -4.05
C PHE A 93 3.75 10.83 -3.39
N ILE A 94 2.53 10.29 -3.53
CA ILE A 94 1.33 10.84 -2.89
C ILE A 94 1.49 10.88 -1.37
N THR A 95 1.94 9.78 -0.75
CA THR A 95 2.15 9.72 0.70
C THR A 95 3.16 10.75 1.19
N PHE A 96 4.31 10.88 0.53
CA PHE A 96 5.31 11.88 0.90
C PHE A 96 4.83 13.31 0.64
N TYR A 97 4.07 13.53 -0.43
CA TYR A 97 3.47 14.82 -0.71
C TYR A 97 2.47 15.24 0.38
N SER A 98 1.64 14.30 0.85
CA SER A 98 0.76 14.54 2.01
C SER A 98 1.52 14.91 3.28
N PHE A 99 2.67 14.27 3.55
CA PHE A 99 3.52 14.69 4.68
C PHE A 99 4.13 16.08 4.49
N GLY A 100 4.41 16.46 3.25
CA GLY A 100 4.85 17.80 2.88
C GLY A 100 3.86 18.90 3.26
N LYS A 101 2.57 18.59 3.43
CA LYS A 101 1.57 19.56 3.91
C LYS A 101 1.61 19.81 5.41
N PHE A 102 2.01 18.82 6.21
CA PHE A 102 2.15 18.99 7.66
C PHE A 102 3.42 19.75 8.04
N THR A 103 4.38 19.78 7.13
CA THR A 103 5.63 20.50 7.29
C THR A 103 5.50 21.82 6.52
N SER A 104 5.93 22.94 7.09
CA SER A 104 5.85 24.25 6.43
C SER A 104 6.89 24.39 5.29
N ILE A 105 6.97 23.37 4.41
CA ILE A 105 7.89 23.32 3.29
C ILE A 105 7.47 24.38 2.26
N PRO A 106 8.42 25.15 1.71
CA PRO A 106 8.09 26.13 0.69
C PRO A 106 7.43 25.45 -0.53
N PRO A 107 6.45 26.11 -1.20
CA PRO A 107 5.69 25.51 -2.30
C PRO A 107 6.55 24.92 -3.42
N ASN A 108 7.69 25.57 -3.72
CA ASN A 108 8.61 25.14 -4.77
C ASN A 108 9.27 23.78 -4.49
N TRP A 109 9.46 23.44 -3.21
CA TRP A 109 10.09 22.18 -2.79
C TRP A 109 9.09 21.07 -2.50
N ALA A 110 7.80 21.42 -2.38
CA ALA A 110 6.73 20.48 -2.03
C ALA A 110 6.57 19.33 -3.04
N LEU A 111 6.94 19.53 -4.31
CA LEU A 111 6.92 18.45 -5.33
C LEU A 111 8.25 17.73 -5.47
N ILE A 112 9.36 18.46 -5.36
CA ILE A 112 10.70 17.92 -5.60
C ILE A 112 11.09 16.92 -4.51
N ILE A 113 10.81 17.24 -3.24
CA ILE A 113 11.18 16.38 -2.10
C ILE A 113 10.47 15.01 -2.18
N PRO A 114 9.14 14.93 -2.37
CA PRO A 114 8.47 13.63 -2.55
C PRO A 114 9.02 12.81 -3.70
N ILE A 115 9.38 13.41 -4.84
CA ILE A 115 9.96 12.69 -5.99
C ILE A 115 11.33 12.12 -5.63
N ILE A 116 12.21 12.94 -5.03
CA ILE A 116 13.56 12.55 -4.63
C ILE A 116 13.51 11.41 -3.60
N LEU A 117 12.50 11.35 -2.74
CA LEU A 117 12.33 10.27 -1.77
C LEU A 117 11.65 9.03 -2.38
N ALA A 118 10.58 9.21 -3.15
CA ALA A 118 9.79 8.11 -3.71
C ALA A 118 10.57 7.32 -4.76
N LEU A 119 11.34 7.98 -5.62
CA LEU A 119 12.00 7.32 -6.75
C LEU A 119 13.09 6.31 -6.31
N PRO A 120 14.03 6.66 -5.41
CA PRO A 120 15.00 5.70 -4.90
C PRO A 120 14.34 4.58 -4.10
N LEU A 121 13.32 4.88 -3.27
CA LEU A 121 12.64 3.87 -2.47
C LEU A 121 11.85 2.88 -3.34
N ALA A 122 11.13 3.36 -4.36
CA ALA A 122 10.46 2.51 -5.34
C ALA A 122 11.47 1.64 -6.09
N PHE A 123 12.61 2.21 -6.47
CA PHE A 123 13.65 1.49 -7.19
C PHE A 123 14.26 0.38 -6.32
N ILE A 124 14.63 0.70 -5.09
CA ILE A 124 15.17 -0.26 -4.14
C ILE A 124 14.14 -1.35 -3.85
N LYS A 125 12.86 -1.02 -3.63
CA LYS A 125 11.81 -2.01 -3.38
C LYS A 125 11.65 -3.01 -4.52
N ILE A 126 11.61 -2.54 -5.77
CA ILE A 126 11.28 -3.37 -6.93
C ILE A 126 12.50 -4.14 -7.45
N PHE A 127 13.66 -3.50 -7.49
CA PHE A 127 14.86 -4.08 -8.10
C PHE A 127 15.84 -4.67 -7.09
N LYS A 128 15.77 -4.28 -5.80
CA LYS A 128 16.60 -4.86 -4.73
C LYS A 128 15.76 -5.64 -3.73
N ARG A 129 16.27 -6.79 -3.30
CA ARG A 129 15.60 -7.67 -2.35
C ARG A 129 15.96 -7.32 -0.90
N GLU A 130 15.61 -6.11 -0.47
CA GLU A 130 15.84 -5.68 0.90
C GLU A 130 14.57 -5.76 1.75
N PHE A 131 14.55 -6.71 2.69
CA PHE A 131 13.40 -6.98 3.57
C PHE A 131 12.95 -5.74 4.36
N LEU A 132 13.89 -4.96 4.88
CA LEU A 132 13.57 -3.77 5.69
C LEU A 132 12.94 -2.67 4.84
N VAL A 133 13.54 -2.36 3.69
CA VAL A 133 13.01 -1.36 2.75
C VAL A 133 11.66 -1.80 2.20
N HIS A 134 11.49 -3.10 1.94
CA HIS A 134 10.21 -3.65 1.53
C HIS A 134 9.11 -3.33 2.54
N ASN A 135 9.26 -3.77 3.78
CA ASN A 135 8.27 -3.55 4.83
C ASN A 135 8.05 -2.06 5.13
N PHE A 136 9.11 -1.26 5.12
CA PHE A 136 8.99 0.19 5.34
C PHE A 136 8.22 0.87 4.22
N THR A 137 8.50 0.54 2.96
CA THR A 137 7.76 1.11 1.81
C THR A 137 6.31 0.64 1.78
N GLU A 138 6.00 -0.61 2.16
CA GLU A 138 4.61 -1.08 2.30
C GLU A 138 3.80 -0.24 3.29
N LEU A 139 4.39 0.19 4.43
CA LEU A 139 3.71 1.09 5.37
C LEU A 139 3.27 2.41 4.73
N LEU A 140 3.97 2.86 3.68
CA LEU A 140 3.75 4.14 3.00
C LEU A 140 2.94 3.99 1.71
N ILE A 141 2.98 2.84 1.04
CA ILE A 141 2.26 2.59 -0.22
C ILE A 141 0.75 2.52 0.03
N TYR A 142 0.30 1.78 1.05
CA TYR A 142 -1.14 1.63 1.31
C TYR A 142 -1.86 2.96 1.60
N PRO A 143 -1.32 3.88 2.42
CA PRO A 143 -1.82 5.25 2.55
C PRO A 143 -2.01 5.98 1.22
N GLY A 144 -1.00 5.93 0.34
CA GLY A 144 -1.04 6.62 -0.94
C GLY A 144 -2.11 6.07 -1.87
N ILE A 145 -2.25 4.75 -1.92
CA ILE A 145 -3.33 4.12 -2.69
C ILE A 145 -4.70 4.47 -2.09
N ALA A 146 -4.86 4.37 -0.76
CA ALA A 146 -6.13 4.71 -0.10
C ALA A 146 -6.57 6.16 -0.41
N THR A 147 -5.63 7.08 -0.52
CA THR A 147 -5.89 8.50 -0.85
C THR A 147 -6.52 8.68 -2.24
N ILE A 148 -6.25 7.79 -3.19
CA ILE A 148 -6.89 7.79 -4.51
C ILE A 148 -8.30 7.21 -4.44
N PHE A 149 -8.50 6.13 -3.67
CA PHE A 149 -9.78 5.39 -3.66
C PHE A 149 -10.84 6.01 -2.76
N VAL A 150 -10.47 6.60 -1.62
CA VAL A 150 -11.42 7.17 -0.65
C VAL A 150 -12.33 8.24 -1.26
N PRO A 151 -11.85 9.16 -2.12
CA PRO A 151 -12.72 10.14 -2.78
C PRO A 151 -13.73 9.53 -3.78
N ILE A 152 -13.41 8.36 -4.35
CA ILE A 152 -14.19 7.66 -5.40
C ILE A 152 -15.26 6.75 -4.80
N LEU A 153 -15.32 6.58 -3.49
CA LEU A 153 -16.25 5.66 -2.84
C LEU A 153 -17.11 6.38 -1.81
N ASN A 154 -18.39 6.04 -1.79
CA ASN A 154 -19.30 6.35 -0.70
C ASN A 154 -19.49 5.12 0.22
N ILE A 155 -20.20 5.28 1.33
CA ILE A 155 -20.42 4.19 2.29
C ILE A 155 -21.12 2.98 1.64
N TYR A 156 -22.14 3.20 0.80
CA TYR A 156 -22.88 2.11 0.17
C TYR A 156 -22.03 1.31 -0.83
N THR A 157 -21.30 2.01 -1.70
CA THR A 157 -20.40 1.40 -2.69
C THR A 157 -19.20 0.73 -2.03
N LEU A 158 -18.70 1.25 -0.91
CA LEU A 158 -17.71 0.57 -0.09
C LEU A 158 -18.23 -0.77 0.41
N ILE A 159 -19.43 -0.81 1.01
CA ILE A 159 -20.03 -2.06 1.52
C ILE A 159 -20.17 -3.08 0.40
N ILE A 160 -20.71 -2.65 -0.76
CA ILE A 160 -20.85 -3.52 -1.94
C ILE A 160 -19.47 -4.01 -2.42
N LEU A 161 -18.48 -3.12 -2.51
CA LEU A 161 -17.12 -3.45 -2.94
C LEU A 161 -16.47 -4.49 -1.99
N LEU A 162 -16.59 -4.31 -0.68
CA LEU A 162 -16.05 -5.24 0.31
C LEU A 162 -16.72 -6.62 0.24
N ILE A 163 -18.04 -6.67 0.06
CA ILE A 163 -18.76 -7.93 -0.14
C ILE A 163 -18.29 -8.62 -1.43
N LEU A 164 -18.17 -7.89 -2.54
CA LEU A 164 -17.71 -8.46 -3.81
C LEU A 164 -16.29 -9.01 -3.71
N ILE A 165 -15.37 -8.26 -3.11
CA ILE A 165 -13.96 -8.67 -3.00
C ILE A 165 -13.81 -9.86 -2.04
N SER A 166 -14.53 -9.89 -0.92
CA SER A 166 -14.49 -11.02 0.01
C SER A 166 -15.05 -12.31 -0.60
N ILE A 167 -16.17 -12.23 -1.35
CA ILE A 167 -16.70 -13.37 -2.10
C ILE A 167 -15.69 -13.84 -3.15
N TYR A 168 -15.10 -12.89 -3.89
CA TYR A 168 -14.08 -13.20 -4.89
C TYR A 168 -12.86 -13.88 -4.26
N ASP A 169 -12.34 -13.37 -3.15
CA ASP A 169 -11.16 -13.92 -2.48
C ASP A 169 -11.42 -15.37 -2.00
N MET A 170 -12.57 -15.60 -1.34
CA MET A 170 -12.98 -16.94 -0.90
C MET A 170 -13.08 -17.92 -2.08
N TRP A 171 -13.72 -17.51 -3.18
CA TRP A 171 -13.85 -18.34 -4.39
C TRP A 171 -12.49 -18.57 -5.08
N ALA A 172 -11.67 -17.52 -5.20
CA ALA A 172 -10.39 -17.57 -5.87
C ALA A 172 -9.40 -18.46 -5.14
N VAL A 173 -9.42 -18.45 -3.81
CA VAL A 173 -8.57 -19.29 -2.95
C VAL A 173 -9.03 -20.74 -2.94
N TRP A 174 -10.34 -21.01 -2.74
CA TRP A 174 -10.82 -22.39 -2.56
C TRP A 174 -10.97 -23.15 -3.88
N HIS A 175 -11.58 -22.53 -4.90
CA HIS A 175 -11.97 -23.24 -6.10
C HIS A 175 -10.91 -23.17 -7.20
N SER A 176 -10.37 -21.97 -7.46
CA SER A 176 -9.53 -21.73 -8.64
C SER A 176 -8.02 -21.85 -8.37
N GLY A 177 -7.59 -21.61 -7.12
CA GLY A 177 -6.17 -21.49 -6.73
C GLY A 177 -5.41 -20.39 -7.50
N ILE A 178 -6.11 -19.48 -8.18
CA ILE A 178 -5.54 -18.46 -9.06
C ILE A 178 -4.66 -17.50 -8.24
N MET A 179 -5.16 -17.06 -7.08
CA MET A 179 -4.44 -16.14 -6.19
C MET A 179 -3.13 -16.78 -5.67
N GLN A 180 -3.15 -18.08 -5.36
CA GLN A 180 -1.96 -18.79 -4.90
C GLN A 180 -0.87 -18.86 -5.98
N LYS A 181 -1.26 -19.11 -7.25
CA LYS A 181 -0.35 -19.11 -8.39
C LYS A 181 0.23 -17.72 -8.65
N MET A 182 -0.59 -16.68 -8.55
CA MET A 182 -0.18 -15.29 -8.69
C MET A 182 0.86 -14.91 -7.61
N ALA A 183 0.57 -15.19 -6.34
CA ALA A 183 1.48 -14.93 -5.24
C ALA A 183 2.82 -15.68 -5.41
N LYS A 184 2.76 -16.95 -5.81
CA LYS A 184 3.97 -17.76 -6.08
C LYS A 184 4.81 -17.18 -7.21
N TYR A 185 4.19 -16.64 -8.27
CA TYR A 185 4.90 -15.99 -9.38
C TYR A 185 5.51 -14.65 -8.95
N GLN A 186 4.74 -13.82 -8.27
CA GLN A 186 5.17 -12.53 -7.74
C GLN A 186 6.39 -12.66 -6.81
N ILE A 187 6.36 -13.63 -5.88
CA ILE A 187 7.45 -13.87 -4.93
C ILE A 187 8.66 -14.49 -5.63
N ASN A 188 8.49 -15.59 -6.38
CA ASN A 188 9.63 -16.39 -6.84
C ASN A 188 10.24 -15.93 -8.16
N LYS A 189 9.45 -15.28 -9.03
CA LYS A 189 9.91 -14.81 -10.34
C LYS A 189 10.15 -13.31 -10.34
N LEU A 190 9.14 -12.55 -9.94
CA LEU A 190 9.24 -11.09 -9.98
C LEU A 190 10.02 -10.53 -8.79
N ASN A 191 10.05 -11.22 -7.65
CA ASN A 191 10.54 -10.72 -6.37
C ASN A 191 9.82 -9.42 -5.93
N ILE A 192 8.57 -9.24 -6.36
CA ILE A 192 7.71 -8.10 -6.02
C ILE A 192 6.46 -8.69 -5.39
N PHE A 193 6.44 -8.81 -4.08
CA PHE A 193 5.25 -9.26 -3.36
C PHE A 193 4.62 -8.07 -2.64
N SER A 194 3.35 -7.79 -2.91
CA SER A 194 2.60 -6.76 -2.17
C SER A 194 2.10 -7.32 -0.84
N GLY A 195 2.73 -6.90 0.25
CA GLY A 195 2.37 -7.36 1.60
C GLY A 195 3.53 -7.26 2.60
N PHE A 196 3.22 -7.39 3.89
CA PHE A 196 4.25 -7.38 4.93
C PHE A 196 4.85 -8.75 5.12
N PHE A 197 6.18 -8.80 5.20
CA PHE A 197 6.89 -9.99 5.63
C PHE A 197 7.20 -9.91 7.12
N VAL A 198 6.82 -10.90 7.90
CA VAL A 198 7.11 -10.97 9.33
C VAL A 198 7.91 -12.25 9.61
N PRO A 199 9.22 -12.17 9.93
CA PRO A 199 10.00 -13.34 10.25
C PRO A 199 9.50 -13.91 11.57
N TYR A 200 9.17 -15.19 11.55
CA TYR A 200 8.79 -15.93 12.74
C TYR A 200 9.76 -17.09 12.94
N THR A 201 10.23 -17.23 14.17
CA THR A 201 11.11 -18.32 14.59
C THR A 201 10.54 -18.98 15.82
N ASP A 202 10.58 -20.30 15.85
CA ASP A 202 10.25 -21.07 17.05
C ASP A 202 11.19 -20.73 18.21
N LYS A 203 10.70 -20.96 19.44
CA LYS A 203 11.44 -20.63 20.67
C LYS A 203 12.82 -21.32 20.71
N LYS A 204 12.95 -22.55 20.20
CA LYS A 204 14.21 -23.31 20.19
C LYS A 204 15.22 -22.67 19.23
N THR A 205 14.80 -22.30 18.03
CA THR A 205 15.66 -21.57 17.08
C THR A 205 16.05 -20.19 17.61
N LYS A 206 15.13 -19.47 18.28
CA LYS A 206 15.45 -18.18 18.92
C LYS A 206 16.51 -18.33 20.02
N GLN A 207 16.43 -19.39 20.82
CA GLN A 207 17.46 -19.72 21.82
C GLN A 207 18.79 -20.11 21.19
N LYS A 208 18.80 -20.92 20.11
CA LYS A 208 20.02 -21.23 19.36
C LYS A 208 20.68 -19.97 18.81
N ILE A 209 19.91 -19.05 18.21
CA ILE A 209 20.42 -17.77 17.72
C ILE A 209 21.00 -16.94 18.87
N LYS A 210 20.35 -16.93 20.04
CA LYS A 210 20.84 -16.21 21.22
C LYS A 210 22.17 -16.78 21.72
N LEU A 211 22.26 -18.10 21.90
CA LEU A 211 23.48 -18.79 22.31
C LEU A 211 24.63 -18.58 21.31
N LEU A 212 24.34 -18.59 20.01
CA LEU A 212 25.34 -18.31 18.97
C LEU A 212 25.82 -16.85 19.02
N LYS A 213 24.92 -15.89 19.26
CA LYS A 213 25.28 -14.47 19.45
C LYS A 213 26.14 -14.26 20.69
N GLU A 214 25.86 -14.98 21.76
CA GLU A 214 26.66 -14.93 23.00
C GLU A 214 28.03 -15.59 22.81
N LYS A 215 28.08 -16.74 22.11
CA LYS A 215 29.32 -17.47 21.80
C LYS A 215 30.25 -16.70 20.86
N TYR A 216 29.71 -15.91 19.93
CA TYR A 216 30.48 -15.11 18.98
C TYR A 216 30.14 -13.62 19.12
N LYS A 217 30.72 -12.98 20.15
CA LYS A 217 30.62 -11.53 20.37
C LYS A 217 31.17 -10.71 19.18
N ASP A 218 32.16 -11.23 18.46
CA ASP A 218 32.70 -10.60 17.26
C ASP A 218 31.77 -10.79 16.05
N LYS A 219 31.11 -9.69 15.64
CA LYS A 219 30.15 -9.62 14.52
C LYS A 219 30.68 -10.21 13.19
N LYS A 220 32.00 -10.12 12.93
CA LYS A 220 32.61 -10.66 11.69
C LYS A 220 32.63 -12.20 11.67
N ILE A 221 32.95 -12.84 12.79
CA ILE A 221 32.98 -14.32 12.91
C ILE A 221 31.56 -14.88 12.98
N LEU A 222 30.66 -14.17 13.67
CA LEU A 222 29.25 -14.50 13.77
C LEU A 222 28.57 -14.61 12.39
N ASN A 223 28.76 -13.63 11.50
CA ASN A 223 28.14 -13.64 10.17
C ASN A 223 28.66 -14.76 9.25
N LYS A 224 29.95 -15.14 9.38
CA LYS A 224 30.53 -16.25 8.60
C LYS A 224 29.96 -17.59 9.07
N ASN A 225 29.85 -17.81 10.37
CA ASN A 225 29.35 -19.06 10.95
C ASN A 225 27.82 -19.21 10.89
N LEU A 226 27.06 -18.12 10.99
CA LEU A 226 25.60 -18.16 10.80
C LEU A 226 25.20 -18.51 9.37
N LYS A 227 25.97 -18.07 8.36
CA LYS A 227 25.80 -18.51 6.96
C LYS A 227 26.07 -20.01 6.81
N ILE A 228 27.01 -20.57 7.55
CA ILE A 228 27.36 -21.99 7.49
C ILE A 228 26.27 -22.88 8.11
N GLN A 229 25.59 -22.41 9.17
CA GLN A 229 24.58 -23.21 9.88
C GLN A 229 23.18 -23.21 9.24
N ASN A 230 22.97 -22.53 8.11
CA ASN A 230 21.72 -22.56 7.33
C ASN A 230 20.44 -22.52 8.20
N ILE A 231 20.38 -21.59 9.15
CA ILE A 231 19.20 -21.44 10.00
C ILE A 231 18.04 -20.96 9.12
N LYS A 232 17.08 -21.86 8.85
CA LYS A 232 15.87 -21.54 8.10
C LYS A 232 14.93 -20.72 8.99
N ILE A 233 14.71 -19.46 8.63
CA ILE A 233 13.73 -18.59 9.27
C ILE A 233 12.44 -18.67 8.45
N ASN A 234 11.34 -19.04 9.09
CA ASN A 234 10.03 -19.00 8.45
C ASN A 234 9.54 -17.56 8.36
N ILE A 235 8.86 -17.22 7.27
CA ILE A 235 8.35 -15.87 7.04
C ILE A 235 6.83 -15.97 6.92
N ALA A 236 6.12 -15.28 7.81
CA ALA A 236 4.70 -15.03 7.66
C ALA A 236 4.48 -13.86 6.69
N MET A 237 3.41 -13.94 5.91
CA MET A 237 3.01 -12.91 4.94
C MET A 237 1.64 -12.39 5.32
N LEU A 238 1.50 -11.07 5.41
CA LEU A 238 0.21 -10.39 5.51
C LEU A 238 -0.10 -9.79 4.13
N GLY A 239 -1.28 -10.07 3.57
CA GLY A 239 -1.65 -9.62 2.24
C GLY A 239 -1.86 -8.11 2.19
N GLY A 240 -1.54 -7.49 1.05
CA GLY A 240 -1.78 -6.06 0.88
C GLY A 240 -3.27 -5.69 0.87
N GLY A 241 -4.13 -6.58 0.36
CA GLY A 241 -5.59 -6.45 0.41
C GLY A 241 -6.12 -6.29 1.83
N ASP A 242 -5.65 -7.16 2.73
CA ASP A 242 -6.02 -7.18 4.16
C ASP A 242 -5.69 -5.86 4.86
N VAL A 243 -4.69 -5.12 4.37
CA VAL A 243 -4.28 -3.84 4.94
C VAL A 243 -5.07 -2.69 4.32
N ILE A 244 -5.22 -2.69 2.99
CA ILE A 244 -5.73 -1.55 2.26
C ILE A 244 -7.24 -1.38 2.36
N PHE A 245 -8.02 -2.47 2.33
CA PHE A 245 -9.47 -2.37 2.34
C PHE A 245 -10.01 -1.82 3.66
N PRO A 246 -9.52 -2.26 4.85
CA PRO A 246 -9.85 -1.59 6.10
C PRO A 246 -9.44 -0.12 6.15
N LEU A 247 -8.31 0.23 5.52
CA LEU A 247 -7.85 1.62 5.45
C LEU A 247 -8.74 2.50 4.59
N ILE A 248 -9.21 1.98 3.45
CA ILE A 248 -10.19 2.69 2.61
C ILE A 248 -11.50 2.85 3.40
N ALA A 249 -11.94 1.82 4.11
CA ALA A 249 -13.15 1.89 4.93
C ALA A 249 -13.04 2.94 6.05
N SER A 250 -11.95 2.93 6.80
CA SER A 250 -11.70 3.93 7.86
C SER A 250 -11.54 5.34 7.28
N GLY A 251 -10.94 5.47 6.10
CA GLY A 251 -10.84 6.74 5.36
C GLY A 251 -12.18 7.32 4.92
N ILE A 252 -13.10 6.49 4.43
CA ILE A 252 -14.45 6.93 4.08
C ILE A 252 -15.22 7.36 5.33
N MET A 253 -15.07 6.62 6.44
CA MET A 253 -15.66 7.03 7.72
C MET A 253 -15.06 8.34 8.24
N LEU A 254 -13.75 8.56 8.06
CA LEU A 254 -13.10 9.82 8.38
C LEU A 254 -13.73 10.98 7.61
N LYS A 255 -13.99 10.79 6.31
CA LYS A 255 -14.59 11.81 5.44
C LYS A 255 -16.05 12.11 5.80
N VAL A 256 -16.84 11.10 6.16
CA VAL A 256 -18.31 11.25 6.37
C VAL A 256 -18.67 11.55 7.83
N LEU A 257 -18.06 10.85 8.79
CA LEU A 257 -18.44 10.87 10.21
C LEU A 257 -17.32 11.43 11.12
N GLY A 258 -16.13 11.66 10.58
CA GLY A 258 -14.99 12.22 11.31
C GLY A 258 -14.11 11.17 12.00
N LEU A 259 -13.17 11.67 12.79
CA LEU A 259 -12.08 10.87 13.36
C LEU A 259 -12.52 9.74 14.31
N PRO A 260 -13.51 9.93 15.22
CA PRO A 260 -13.90 8.86 16.15
C PRO A 260 -14.40 7.59 15.43
N SER A 261 -15.22 7.75 14.40
CA SER A 261 -15.75 6.64 13.60
C SER A 261 -14.64 5.93 12.81
N ALA A 262 -13.68 6.69 12.27
CA ALA A 262 -12.52 6.14 11.56
C ALA A 262 -11.63 5.28 12.48
N LEU A 263 -11.41 5.73 13.72
CA LEU A 263 -10.65 4.98 14.72
C LEU A 263 -11.39 3.72 15.16
N PHE A 264 -12.71 3.79 15.30
CA PHE A 264 -13.52 2.61 15.63
C PHE A 264 -13.42 1.52 14.56
N VAL A 265 -13.53 1.88 13.28
CA VAL A 265 -13.34 0.93 12.16
C VAL A 265 -11.92 0.37 12.15
N THR A 266 -10.92 1.22 12.39
CA THR A 266 -9.51 0.78 12.46
C THR A 266 -9.27 -0.22 13.59
N ALA A 267 -9.94 -0.06 14.73
CA ALA A 267 -9.82 -0.96 15.87
C ALA A 267 -10.58 -2.27 15.69
N GLY A 268 -11.67 -2.26 14.91
CA GLY A 268 -12.48 -3.44 14.61
C GLY A 268 -11.94 -4.31 13.48
N ALA A 269 -10.97 -3.82 12.70
CA ALA A 269 -10.32 -4.53 11.61
C ALA A 269 -9.10 -5.36 12.07
#